data_AF-A0A553P8R9-F1
#
_entry.id   AF-A0A553P8R9-F1
#
_cell.length_a   1.000
_cell.length_b   1.000
_cell.length_c   1.000
_cell.angle_alpha   90.00
_cell.angle_beta   90.00
_cell.angle_gamma   90.00
#
_symmetry.space_group_name_H-M   'P 1'
#
loop_
_entity.id
_entity.type
_entity.pdbx_description
1 polymer ?
#
loop_
_entity_poly.entity_id
_entity_poly.type
_entity_poly.pdbx_seq_one_letter_code
_entity_poly.pdbx_strand_id
1 'polypeptide(L)'
;MSAHQNAVHGLLLAMMVLHNLNGVQCGLKTYCLANENECDENWTPFPNMASALVGYDLPKGNPFATLSIEDPGLRKQIFNATFEDGEDYVLESGITAREYKMCDTEFTNRGATNMRGYEKAASVSSSAGFGFDIGIEAEEDGGRHEGQLPPVVSIAWQKTKEYEAVRQFIFKTRGAIVISEAQCITHKVDVSHFLTPGFHPAFIEVLKFLEKQNSTIRQERAFKRFIRDYGTHYVSSAYMGAKLASTVFYTNYERLKYGRQRLFNCSAENAFKSFKLGGSDSEDDSSAGDSTDEDDDTSEDPMKSMKMKRCPDIDNLDQDRVLSTTFSAKPEEEDLSKWGEQDIKPIPIKFELTPIVNLFTKENLDDRLNVSSSEILDWFLPLYLKYCLIFDLQCTVEKGCGFNDDCEFDENCILDRNVKKGFVCKKTSWADVANWPQLPVQAKTDDVEPRSVVGFEPDSPNISWFFDKDLDQSGSLSVSELWIRYTEHNWYNQRYQNAIEKLILVADSDFDRLHETHPWYSEQITFMLMNTDNNDHLSRQELLEASKISPDMHNLGFNQKQLENLIDGLVKIGDKNKDDKITFEEYVSMSRDVFVDNFAPNVFKRIMKNR
;
A
#
# COMPACT_ATOMS: atom_id res chain seq x y z
N MET A 1 -34.04 15.74 -54.78
CA MET A 1 -34.52 15.25 -53.46
C MET A 1 -34.18 13.78 -53.17
N SER A 2 -33.78 12.92 -54.12
CA SER A 2 -33.49 11.51 -53.82
C SER A 2 -32.06 11.19 -53.35
N ALA A 3 -31.07 12.08 -53.56
CA ALA A 3 -29.69 11.83 -53.12
C ALA A 3 -29.50 12.01 -51.60
N HIS A 4 -30.29 12.89 -50.97
CA HIS A 4 -30.16 13.19 -49.54
C HIS A 4 -30.81 12.13 -48.63
N GLN A 5 -31.82 11.41 -49.12
CA GLN A 5 -32.50 10.34 -48.36
C GLN A 5 -31.67 9.04 -48.29
N ASN A 6 -30.85 8.77 -49.30
CA ASN A 6 -30.00 7.57 -49.33
C ASN A 6 -28.76 7.71 -48.41
N ALA A 7 -28.23 8.93 -48.26
CA ALA A 7 -27.13 9.19 -47.33
C ALA A 7 -27.56 9.07 -45.85
N VAL A 8 -28.79 9.49 -45.53
CA VAL A 8 -29.34 9.41 -44.17
C VAL A 8 -29.68 7.96 -43.78
N HIS A 9 -30.19 7.15 -44.71
CA HIS A 9 -30.44 5.72 -44.46
C HIS A 9 -29.14 4.91 -44.30
N GLY A 10 -28.08 5.23 -45.05
CA GLY A 10 -26.77 4.60 -44.88
C GLY A 10 -26.13 4.91 -43.52
N LEU A 11 -26.29 6.15 -43.03
CA LEU A 11 -25.76 6.56 -41.73
C LEU A 11 -26.52 5.91 -40.55
N LEU A 12 -27.84 5.76 -40.67
CA LEU A 12 -28.68 5.10 -39.66
C LEU A 12 -28.42 3.59 -39.59
N LEU A 13 -28.21 2.91 -40.73
CA LEU A 13 -27.81 1.49 -40.71
C LEU A 13 -26.41 1.30 -40.11
N ALA A 14 -25.46 2.19 -40.41
CA ALA A 14 -24.11 2.13 -39.82
C ALA A 14 -24.13 2.41 -38.30
N MET A 15 -24.98 3.32 -37.81
CA MET A 15 -25.14 3.56 -36.38
C MET A 15 -25.87 2.42 -35.65
N MET A 16 -26.83 1.75 -36.29
CA MET A 16 -27.48 0.56 -35.70
C MET A 16 -26.55 -0.66 -35.66
N VAL A 17 -25.62 -0.81 -36.62
CA VAL A 17 -24.58 -1.85 -36.58
C VAL A 17 -23.52 -1.53 -35.52
N LEU A 18 -23.18 -0.26 -35.30
CA LEU A 18 -22.24 0.15 -34.24
C LEU A 18 -22.85 0.10 -32.83
N HIS A 19 -24.16 0.27 -32.66
CA HIS A 19 -24.83 0.09 -31.36
C HIS A 19 -25.00 -1.38 -30.96
N ASN A 20 -25.09 -2.32 -31.92
CA ASN A 20 -25.12 -3.76 -31.60
C ASN A 20 -23.73 -4.37 -31.33
N LEU A 21 -22.63 -3.67 -31.63
CA LEU A 21 -21.28 -4.12 -31.26
C LEU A 21 -20.80 -3.59 -29.90
N ASN A 22 -21.58 -2.72 -29.24
CA ASN A 22 -21.31 -2.23 -27.89
C ASN A 22 -22.04 -3.04 -26.79
N GLY A 23 -22.79 -4.08 -27.16
CA GLY A 23 -23.60 -4.90 -26.24
C GLY A 23 -22.88 -6.10 -25.61
N VAL A 24 -21.63 -6.38 -25.99
CA VAL A 24 -20.81 -7.44 -25.36
C VAL A 24 -19.42 -6.87 -25.07
N GLN A 25 -19.36 -5.79 -24.30
CA GLN A 25 -18.30 -5.71 -23.30
C GLN A 25 -18.77 -6.53 -22.11
N CYS A 26 -18.81 -7.86 -22.25
CA CYS A 26 -18.44 -8.70 -21.12
C CYS A 26 -17.03 -8.22 -20.78
N GLY A 27 -16.89 -7.36 -19.77
CA GLY A 27 -15.64 -7.33 -19.03
C GLY A 27 -15.42 -8.79 -18.68
N LEU A 28 -14.47 -9.44 -19.36
CA LEU A 28 -14.15 -10.84 -19.22
C LEU A 28 -13.67 -11.00 -17.78
N LYS A 29 -14.63 -11.13 -16.85
CA LYS A 29 -14.35 -11.64 -15.53
C LYS A 29 -13.79 -13.02 -15.77
N THR A 30 -12.65 -13.26 -15.17
CA THR A 30 -11.92 -14.51 -15.39
C THR A 30 -12.56 -15.67 -14.62
N TYR A 31 -13.61 -15.37 -13.83
CA TYR A 31 -14.24 -16.26 -12.87
C TYR A 31 -15.76 -16.14 -12.86
N CYS A 32 -16.34 -17.24 -12.44
CA CYS A 32 -17.70 -17.45 -12.04
C CYS A 32 -17.76 -17.37 -10.51
N LEU A 33 -18.42 -16.34 -10.00
CA LEU A 33 -18.66 -16.20 -8.57
C LEU A 33 -19.90 -16.99 -8.15
N ALA A 34 -20.01 -17.32 -6.87
CA ALA A 34 -21.11 -18.11 -6.32
C ALA A 34 -22.52 -17.60 -6.66
N ASN A 35 -22.65 -16.30 -6.98
CA ASN A 35 -23.92 -15.64 -7.26
C ASN A 35 -24.15 -15.32 -8.75
N GLU A 36 -23.31 -15.78 -9.67
CA GLU A 36 -23.42 -15.51 -11.11
C GLU A 36 -23.98 -16.72 -11.87
N ASN A 37 -25.27 -16.66 -12.26
CA ASN A 37 -25.97 -17.73 -12.97
C ASN A 37 -25.61 -17.83 -14.47
N GLU A 38 -24.83 -16.88 -15.01
CA GLU A 38 -24.47 -16.82 -16.43
C GLU A 38 -23.19 -17.58 -16.78
N CYS A 39 -22.58 -18.20 -15.79
CA CYS A 39 -21.42 -19.06 -15.99
C CYS A 39 -21.87 -20.49 -16.30
N ASP A 40 -21.71 -20.89 -17.56
CA ASP A 40 -21.87 -22.30 -17.92
C ASP A 40 -20.70 -23.09 -17.34
N GLU A 41 -20.91 -23.72 -16.18
CA GLU A 41 -19.91 -24.52 -15.48
C GLU A 41 -19.64 -25.87 -16.19
N ASN A 42 -20.43 -26.23 -17.21
CA ASN A 42 -20.46 -27.60 -17.73
C ASN A 42 -19.35 -27.93 -18.75
N TRP A 43 -18.68 -26.94 -19.33
CA TRP A 43 -17.63 -27.19 -20.34
C TRP A 43 -16.24 -27.44 -19.72
N THR A 44 -16.10 -27.24 -18.40
CA THR A 44 -14.88 -27.57 -17.65
C THR A 44 -15.17 -28.59 -16.55
N PRO A 45 -14.23 -29.49 -16.19
CA PRO A 45 -14.50 -30.51 -15.17
C PRO A 45 -14.77 -29.97 -13.76
N PHE A 46 -14.38 -28.73 -13.46
CA PHE A 46 -14.69 -28.03 -12.20
C PHE A 46 -14.71 -26.51 -12.42
N PRO A 47 -15.40 -25.75 -11.55
CA PRO A 47 -15.60 -24.32 -11.73
C PRO A 47 -14.28 -23.56 -11.85
N ASN A 48 -14.27 -22.52 -12.69
CA ASN A 48 -13.17 -21.57 -12.86
C ASN A 48 -11.84 -22.14 -13.37
N MET A 49 -11.78 -23.37 -13.88
CA MET A 49 -10.51 -23.94 -14.38
C MET A 49 -9.81 -23.03 -15.41
N ALA A 50 -10.56 -22.35 -16.27
CA ALA A 50 -10.02 -21.45 -17.30
C ALA A 50 -9.14 -20.34 -16.73
N SER A 51 -9.38 -19.92 -15.49
CA SER A 51 -8.61 -18.89 -14.82
C SER A 51 -7.20 -19.31 -14.39
N ALA A 52 -6.93 -20.61 -14.37
CA ALA A 52 -5.58 -21.15 -14.21
C ALA A 52 -4.78 -21.16 -15.52
N LEU A 53 -5.42 -20.83 -16.65
CA LEU A 53 -4.87 -21.00 -18.00
C LEU A 53 -4.64 -19.65 -18.70
N VAL A 54 -4.32 -18.64 -17.89
CA VAL A 54 -4.23 -17.25 -18.29
C VAL A 54 -2.80 -16.72 -18.30
N GLY A 55 -2.64 -15.56 -18.92
CA GLY A 55 -1.45 -14.74 -18.77
C GLY A 55 -1.37 -14.01 -17.43
N TYR A 56 -0.16 -13.58 -17.06
CA TYR A 56 0.10 -12.80 -15.85
C TYR A 56 1.11 -11.67 -16.10
N ASP A 57 0.80 -10.47 -15.60
CA ASP A 57 1.62 -9.27 -15.71
C ASP A 57 2.19 -8.88 -14.35
N LEU A 58 3.41 -9.34 -14.07
CA LEU A 58 4.06 -9.25 -12.76
C LEU A 58 3.97 -7.89 -12.05
N PRO A 59 4.28 -6.74 -12.70
CA PRO A 59 4.31 -5.46 -11.97
C PRO A 59 2.93 -4.92 -11.63
N LYS A 60 1.90 -5.41 -12.33
CA LYS A 60 0.51 -5.08 -12.07
C LYS A 60 -0.17 -6.08 -11.17
N GLY A 61 0.49 -7.19 -10.83
CA GLY A 61 -0.04 -8.12 -9.85
C GLY A 61 -0.38 -7.42 -8.53
N ASN A 62 -1.39 -7.90 -7.84
CA ASN A 62 -1.58 -7.62 -6.43
C ASN A 62 -2.18 -8.85 -5.74
N PRO A 63 -1.37 -9.63 -5.02
CA PRO A 63 -1.86 -10.84 -4.34
C PRO A 63 -2.70 -10.55 -3.10
N PHE A 64 -2.77 -9.28 -2.69
CA PHE A 64 -3.60 -8.78 -1.61
C PHE A 64 -4.51 -7.68 -2.12
N ALA A 65 -5.00 -7.79 -3.36
CA ALA A 65 -5.99 -6.85 -3.87
C ALA A 65 -7.22 -6.84 -2.96
N THR A 66 -7.27 -5.90 -2.02
CA THR A 66 -8.37 -5.74 -1.06
C THR A 66 -9.63 -5.24 -1.76
N LEU A 67 -9.45 -4.51 -2.87
CA LEU A 67 -10.49 -3.83 -3.63
C LEU A 67 -10.94 -4.57 -4.88
N SER A 68 -10.30 -5.69 -5.22
CA SER A 68 -10.62 -6.45 -6.42
C SER A 68 -10.80 -7.91 -6.07
N ILE A 69 -11.87 -8.50 -6.60
CA ILE A 69 -12.14 -9.94 -6.44
C ILE A 69 -11.03 -10.77 -7.13
N GLU A 70 -10.27 -10.15 -8.02
CA GLU A 70 -9.22 -10.75 -8.84
C GLU A 70 -7.90 -10.00 -8.67
N ASP A 71 -6.79 -10.75 -8.72
CA ASP A 71 -5.45 -10.17 -8.83
C ASP A 71 -5.34 -9.36 -10.15
N PRO A 72 -5.06 -8.04 -10.10
CA PRO A 72 -4.96 -7.18 -11.28
C PRO A 72 -3.79 -7.54 -12.22
N GLY A 73 -2.94 -8.50 -11.84
CA GLY A 73 -1.92 -9.10 -12.70
C GLY A 73 -2.48 -10.11 -13.68
N LEU A 74 -3.65 -10.70 -13.42
CA LEU A 74 -4.25 -11.71 -14.30
C LEU A 74 -4.71 -11.12 -15.63
N ARG A 75 -4.50 -11.87 -16.70
CA ARG A 75 -4.72 -11.41 -18.07
C ARG A 75 -5.63 -12.38 -18.82
N LYS A 76 -5.73 -12.22 -20.13
CA LYS A 76 -6.58 -13.08 -20.96
C LYS A 76 -6.07 -14.52 -20.96
N GLN A 77 -6.99 -15.43 -21.20
CA GLN A 77 -6.73 -16.86 -21.38
C GLN A 77 -5.78 -17.12 -22.54
N ILE A 78 -4.83 -18.03 -22.32
CA ILE A 78 -3.80 -18.45 -23.29
C ILE A 78 -4.09 -19.86 -23.79
N PHE A 79 -4.50 -20.77 -22.91
CA PHE A 79 -4.72 -22.18 -23.25
C PHE A 79 -6.20 -22.55 -23.20
N ASN A 80 -6.62 -23.45 -24.09
CA ASN A 80 -7.93 -24.09 -23.99
C ASN A 80 -7.95 -25.03 -22.81
N ALA A 81 -9.04 -25.01 -22.05
CA ALA A 81 -9.19 -25.85 -20.86
C ALA A 81 -9.64 -27.27 -21.24
N THR A 82 -10.55 -27.36 -22.20
CA THR A 82 -11.15 -28.58 -22.72
C THR A 82 -11.31 -28.47 -24.24
N PHE A 83 -11.58 -29.62 -24.87
CA PHE A 83 -12.04 -29.70 -26.26
C PHE A 83 -13.28 -30.59 -26.33
N GLU A 84 -14.08 -30.39 -27.38
CA GLU A 84 -15.29 -31.17 -27.65
C GLU A 84 -14.90 -32.54 -28.24
N ASP A 85 -15.35 -33.62 -27.59
CA ASP A 85 -15.22 -35.00 -28.05
C ASP A 85 -16.61 -35.63 -28.17
N GLY A 86 -17.28 -35.36 -29.28
CA GLY A 86 -18.67 -35.77 -29.50
C GLY A 86 -19.65 -34.83 -28.79
N GLU A 87 -20.41 -35.35 -27.82
CA GLU A 87 -21.35 -34.56 -26.98
C GLU A 87 -20.72 -34.14 -25.63
N ASP A 88 -19.52 -34.64 -25.33
CA ASP A 88 -18.82 -34.42 -24.06
C ASP A 88 -17.64 -33.44 -24.22
N TYR A 89 -17.28 -32.76 -23.14
CA TYR A 89 -16.05 -31.97 -23.06
C TYR A 89 -14.97 -32.75 -22.30
N VAL A 90 -13.82 -32.91 -22.92
CA VAL A 90 -12.66 -33.62 -22.33
C VAL A 90 -11.53 -32.62 -22.09
N LEU A 91 -10.74 -32.85 -21.05
CA LEU A 91 -9.55 -32.04 -20.75
C LEU A 91 -8.60 -31.97 -21.94
N GLU A 92 -8.13 -30.76 -22.24
CA GLU A 92 -7.14 -30.56 -23.29
C GLU A 92 -5.85 -31.32 -23.00
N SER A 93 -5.25 -31.86 -24.05
CA SER A 93 -3.99 -32.57 -23.96
C SER A 93 -2.92 -31.65 -23.35
N GLY A 94 -2.15 -32.18 -22.39
CA GLY A 94 -1.14 -31.37 -21.69
C GLY A 94 -1.68 -30.54 -20.53
N ILE A 95 -2.98 -30.55 -20.26
CA ILE A 95 -3.54 -30.02 -19.01
C ILE A 95 -3.79 -31.19 -18.07
N THR A 96 -3.38 -31.04 -16.82
CA THR A 96 -3.81 -31.95 -15.76
C THR A 96 -4.49 -31.17 -14.68
N ALA A 97 -5.66 -31.61 -14.27
CA ALA A 97 -6.35 -31.08 -13.11
C ALA A 97 -6.63 -32.21 -12.13
N ARG A 98 -6.32 -31.95 -10.86
CA ARG A 98 -6.44 -32.94 -9.79
C ARG A 98 -7.14 -32.31 -8.61
N GLU A 99 -8.09 -33.03 -8.04
CA GLU A 99 -8.61 -32.72 -6.71
C GLU A 99 -7.47 -32.83 -5.69
N TYR A 100 -7.34 -31.81 -4.86
CA TYR A 100 -6.26 -31.62 -3.91
C TYR A 100 -6.80 -30.85 -2.70
N LYS A 101 -7.63 -31.49 -1.88
CA LYS A 101 -8.24 -30.86 -0.71
C LYS A 101 -7.24 -30.75 0.45
N MET A 102 -6.75 -29.54 0.72
CA MET A 102 -5.87 -29.19 1.83
C MET A 102 -6.25 -27.82 2.38
N CYS A 103 -6.74 -27.78 3.61
CA CYS A 103 -7.21 -26.55 4.24
C CYS A 103 -6.52 -26.34 5.58
N ASP A 104 -6.02 -25.12 5.78
CA ASP A 104 -5.37 -24.72 7.01
C ASP A 104 -6.40 -24.64 8.14
N THR A 105 -6.04 -25.18 9.30
CA THR A 105 -6.83 -25.08 10.53
C THR A 105 -6.38 -23.92 11.43
N GLU A 106 -5.31 -23.22 11.04
CA GLU A 106 -4.74 -22.09 11.76
C GLU A 106 -4.17 -21.04 10.79
N PHE A 107 -4.07 -19.79 11.25
CA PHE A 107 -3.43 -18.73 10.47
C PHE A 107 -1.90 -18.84 10.52
N THR A 108 -1.27 -18.88 9.36
CA THR A 108 0.18 -18.73 9.21
C THR A 108 0.56 -17.25 9.20
N ASN A 109 1.46 -16.84 10.08
CA ASN A 109 1.91 -15.45 10.19
C ASN A 109 3.26 -15.22 9.50
N ARG A 110 3.36 -14.16 8.70
CA ARG A 110 4.59 -13.72 8.04
C ARG A 110 4.82 -12.24 8.32
N GLY A 111 6.02 -11.86 8.74
CA GLY A 111 6.34 -10.49 9.14
C GLY A 111 7.46 -9.87 8.30
N ALA A 112 7.31 -8.60 7.97
CA ALA A 112 8.26 -7.80 7.21
C ALA A 112 8.54 -6.45 7.90
N THR A 113 9.78 -6.00 7.87
CA THR A 113 10.22 -4.69 8.41
C THR A 113 10.79 -3.78 7.31
N ASN A 114 10.89 -4.29 6.09
CA ASN A 114 11.37 -3.60 4.90
C ASN A 114 10.68 -4.16 3.65
N MET A 115 10.81 -3.45 2.53
CA MET A 115 10.13 -3.80 1.27
C MET A 115 10.56 -5.15 0.74
N ARG A 116 11.85 -5.53 0.81
CA ARG A 116 12.30 -6.86 0.38
C ARG A 116 11.67 -7.97 1.23
N GLY A 117 11.55 -7.76 2.54
CA GLY A 117 10.87 -8.66 3.45
C GLY A 117 9.38 -8.76 3.12
N TYR A 118 8.75 -7.64 2.78
CA TYR A 118 7.34 -7.59 2.36
C TYR A 118 7.15 -8.29 1.03
N GLU A 119 7.95 -8.00 0.00
CA GLU A 119 7.95 -8.69 -1.29
C GLU A 119 8.16 -10.20 -1.13
N LYS A 120 9.04 -10.62 -0.21
CA LYS A 120 9.23 -12.05 0.08
C LYS A 120 8.00 -12.64 0.76
N ALA A 121 7.47 -12.01 1.81
CA ALA A 121 6.27 -12.47 2.50
C ALA A 121 5.07 -12.53 1.55
N ALA A 122 4.91 -11.47 0.75
CA ALA A 122 3.99 -11.38 -0.37
C ALA A 122 4.26 -12.49 -1.37
N SER A 123 5.48 -12.78 -1.84
CA SER A 123 5.75 -13.86 -2.82
C SER A 123 5.41 -15.26 -2.32
N VAL A 124 5.55 -15.51 -1.02
CA VAL A 124 5.23 -16.81 -0.41
C VAL A 124 3.73 -16.93 -0.17
N SER A 125 3.08 -15.83 0.21
CA SER A 125 1.64 -15.70 0.40
C SER A 125 0.89 -15.54 -0.92
N SER A 126 1.56 -15.00 -1.93
CA SER A 126 0.98 -14.56 -3.17
C SER A 126 0.70 -15.75 -4.01
N SER A 127 -0.23 -15.49 -4.91
CA SER A 127 -0.50 -16.43 -5.91
C SER A 127 0.69 -16.63 -6.86
N ALA A 128 1.80 -15.90 -6.83
CA ALA A 128 2.93 -16.12 -7.74
C ALA A 128 4.08 -16.86 -7.03
N GLY A 129 3.93 -18.17 -6.85
CA GLY A 129 4.91 -19.09 -6.27
C GLY A 129 6.23 -19.21 -7.05
N PHE A 130 7.27 -19.66 -6.33
CA PHE A 130 8.61 -19.93 -6.86
C PHE A 130 8.59 -21.13 -7.84
N GLY A 131 8.78 -20.83 -9.13
CA GLY A 131 8.94 -21.82 -10.21
C GLY A 131 9.56 -21.19 -11.46
N PHE A 132 10.40 -20.17 -11.32
CA PHE A 132 11.04 -19.50 -12.44
C PHE A 132 12.20 -20.35 -12.95
N ASP A 133 11.88 -21.30 -13.83
CA ASP A 133 12.86 -21.86 -14.74
C ASP A 133 13.08 -20.82 -15.84
N ILE A 134 14.05 -19.92 -15.62
CA ILE A 134 14.55 -19.08 -16.71
C ILE A 134 15.34 -20.03 -17.60
N GLY A 135 14.66 -20.68 -18.55
CA GLY A 135 15.26 -21.47 -19.63
C GLY A 135 16.13 -20.65 -20.60
N ILE A 136 16.63 -19.50 -20.16
CA ILE A 136 17.69 -18.73 -20.76
C ILE A 136 18.77 -18.66 -19.69
N GLU A 137 19.68 -19.63 -19.74
CA GLU A 137 20.90 -19.72 -18.92
C GLU A 137 21.74 -18.44 -19.12
N ALA A 138 21.34 -17.33 -18.50
CA ALA A 138 22.19 -16.19 -18.33
C ALA A 138 23.03 -16.47 -17.09
N GLU A 139 24.17 -17.12 -17.31
CA GLU A 139 25.22 -17.28 -16.32
C GLU A 139 25.41 -15.97 -15.53
N GLU A 140 25.46 -16.14 -14.21
CA GLU A 140 25.61 -15.13 -13.17
C GLU A 140 27.00 -14.48 -13.21
N ASP A 141 27.53 -14.15 -14.39
CA ASP A 141 28.89 -13.62 -14.51
C ASP A 141 28.90 -12.11 -14.24
N GLY A 142 28.70 -11.73 -12.97
CA GLY A 142 29.20 -10.54 -12.25
C GLY A 142 28.98 -9.12 -12.82
N GLY A 143 28.48 -8.99 -14.04
CA GLY A 143 28.31 -7.76 -14.78
C GLY A 143 26.83 -7.47 -14.99
N ARG A 144 26.36 -6.34 -14.46
CA ARG A 144 25.08 -5.75 -14.87
C ARG A 144 25.17 -5.42 -16.36
N HIS A 145 24.81 -6.36 -17.23
CA HIS A 145 24.56 -6.06 -18.63
C HIS A 145 23.20 -5.34 -18.73
N GLU A 146 23.17 -4.21 -19.44
CA GLU A 146 21.91 -3.57 -19.87
C GLU A 146 21.10 -4.59 -20.69
N GLY A 147 20.14 -5.25 -20.04
CA GLY A 147 19.29 -6.27 -20.68
C GLY A 147 18.96 -7.50 -19.85
N GLN A 148 19.51 -7.68 -18.64
CA GLN A 148 18.98 -8.71 -17.74
C GLN A 148 17.61 -8.30 -17.22
N LEU A 149 16.64 -9.22 -17.31
CA LEU A 149 15.37 -9.07 -16.60
C LEU A 149 15.70 -8.92 -15.12
N PRO A 150 15.26 -7.83 -14.47
CA PRO A 150 15.43 -7.69 -13.04
C PRO A 150 14.81 -8.90 -12.34
N PRO A 151 15.32 -9.31 -11.17
CA PRO A 151 14.72 -10.39 -10.40
C PRO A 151 13.22 -10.13 -10.31
N VAL A 152 12.39 -11.11 -10.70
CA VAL A 152 10.93 -10.96 -10.78
C VAL A 152 10.34 -10.35 -9.50
N VAL A 153 10.88 -10.76 -8.35
CA VAL A 153 10.52 -10.25 -7.02
C VAL A 153 10.65 -8.73 -6.92
N SER A 154 11.66 -8.13 -7.57
CA SER A 154 11.93 -6.69 -7.49
C SER A 154 11.00 -5.82 -8.34
N ILE A 155 10.32 -6.39 -9.34
CA ILE A 155 9.41 -5.64 -10.23
C ILE A 155 7.95 -5.93 -9.86
N ALA A 156 7.70 -7.04 -9.16
CA ALA A 156 6.36 -7.46 -8.81
C ALA A 156 5.63 -6.36 -8.01
N TRP A 157 4.39 -6.07 -8.41
CA TRP A 157 3.41 -5.29 -7.66
C TRP A 157 3.69 -3.78 -7.47
N GLN A 158 4.77 -3.26 -8.07
CA GLN A 158 5.19 -1.86 -7.93
C GLN A 158 4.14 -0.81 -8.36
N LYS A 159 3.17 -1.17 -9.20
CA LYS A 159 2.15 -0.23 -9.73
C LYS A 159 0.86 -0.15 -8.91
N THR A 160 0.78 -0.87 -7.79
CA THR A 160 -0.44 -0.96 -6.99
C THR A 160 -0.46 0.13 -5.92
N LYS A 161 -1.65 0.67 -5.60
CA LYS A 161 -1.79 1.68 -4.53
C LYS A 161 -1.41 1.09 -3.17
N GLU A 162 -1.69 -0.20 -3.00
CA GLU A 162 -1.40 -0.98 -1.81
C GLU A 162 0.11 -1.12 -1.60
N TYR A 163 0.89 -1.42 -2.66
CA TYR A 163 2.34 -1.48 -2.58
C TYR A 163 2.95 -0.13 -2.19
N GLU A 164 2.48 0.97 -2.80
CA GLU A 164 2.97 2.31 -2.45
C GLU A 164 2.57 2.71 -1.02
N ALA A 165 1.39 2.33 -0.55
CA ALA A 165 0.98 2.56 0.85
C ALA A 165 1.87 1.78 1.85
N VAL A 166 2.17 0.51 1.54
CA VAL A 166 3.10 -0.33 2.31
C VAL A 166 4.50 0.28 2.33
N ARG A 167 4.98 0.73 1.17
CA ARG A 167 6.26 1.43 1.02
C ARG A 167 6.29 2.65 1.92
N GLN A 168 5.35 3.57 1.77
CA GLN A 168 5.27 4.78 2.58
C GLN A 168 5.19 4.49 4.07
N PHE A 169 4.41 3.47 4.48
CA PHE A 169 4.34 3.04 5.87
C PHE A 169 5.71 2.61 6.40
N ILE A 170 6.41 1.71 5.69
CA ILE A 170 7.73 1.22 6.10
C ILE A 170 8.73 2.38 6.21
N PHE A 171 8.76 3.30 5.24
CA PHE A 171 9.68 4.44 5.27
C PHE A 171 9.39 5.43 6.39
N LYS A 172 8.11 5.79 6.55
CA LYS A 172 7.68 6.81 7.51
C LYS A 172 7.75 6.29 8.94
N THR A 173 7.25 5.08 9.17
CA THR A 173 7.08 4.55 10.52
C THR A 173 8.24 3.69 10.97
N ARG A 174 9.05 3.14 10.06
CA ARG A 174 10.06 2.09 10.35
C ARG A 174 9.46 0.90 11.12
N GLY A 175 8.20 0.63 10.81
CA GLY A 175 7.36 -0.35 11.47
C GLY A 175 7.60 -1.78 11.02
N ALA A 176 6.68 -2.66 11.41
CA ALA A 176 6.55 -4.01 10.91
C ALA A 176 5.17 -4.18 10.28
N ILE A 177 5.09 -5.01 9.25
CA ILE A 177 3.84 -5.47 8.65
C ILE A 177 3.77 -6.97 8.93
N VAL A 178 2.64 -7.43 9.43
CA VAL A 178 2.38 -8.85 9.67
C VAL A 178 1.17 -9.28 8.85
N ILE A 179 1.35 -10.35 8.07
CA ILE A 179 0.34 -10.96 7.21
C ILE A 179 -0.02 -12.30 7.82
N SER A 180 -1.26 -12.41 8.29
CA SER A 180 -1.88 -13.64 8.78
C SER A 180 -2.70 -14.25 7.66
N GLU A 181 -2.44 -15.50 7.29
CA GLU A 181 -3.10 -16.16 6.15
C GLU A 181 -3.59 -17.56 6.52
N ALA A 182 -4.78 -17.91 6.03
CA ALA A 182 -5.29 -19.28 5.98
C ALA A 182 -5.78 -19.56 4.56
N GLN A 183 -5.44 -20.72 4.02
CA GLN A 183 -5.84 -21.15 2.68
C GLN A 183 -6.56 -22.50 2.73
N CYS A 184 -7.48 -22.70 1.79
CA CYS A 184 -8.13 -23.97 1.54
C CYS A 184 -8.03 -24.28 0.06
N ILE A 185 -7.02 -25.07 -0.28
CA ILE A 185 -6.78 -25.57 -1.64
C ILE A 185 -7.74 -26.72 -1.86
N THR A 186 -8.43 -26.74 -3.00
CA THR A 186 -9.33 -27.81 -3.40
C THR A 186 -8.87 -28.52 -4.67
N HIS A 187 -8.19 -27.81 -5.57
CA HIS A 187 -7.69 -28.40 -6.82
C HIS A 187 -6.30 -27.86 -7.16
N LYS A 188 -5.56 -28.63 -7.95
CA LYS A 188 -4.35 -28.18 -8.63
C LYS A 188 -4.52 -28.36 -10.14
N VAL A 189 -4.19 -27.33 -10.90
CA VAL A 189 -4.20 -27.31 -12.36
C VAL A 189 -2.78 -27.11 -12.85
N ASP A 190 -2.27 -28.00 -13.66
CA ASP A 190 -0.92 -27.93 -14.22
C ASP A 190 -0.97 -27.92 -15.75
N VAL A 191 -0.14 -27.08 -16.35
CA VAL A 191 0.18 -27.05 -17.79
C VAL A 191 1.48 -27.79 -18.00
N SER A 192 1.46 -28.83 -18.83
CA SER A 192 2.63 -29.67 -19.10
C SER A 192 3.71 -28.88 -19.84
N HIS A 193 4.94 -28.98 -19.34
CA HIS A 193 6.13 -28.44 -20.00
C HIS A 193 6.54 -29.23 -21.25
N PHE A 194 6.12 -30.49 -21.35
CA PHE A 194 6.51 -31.39 -22.46
C PHE A 194 5.46 -31.48 -23.55
N LEU A 195 4.19 -31.24 -23.21
CA LEU A 195 3.08 -31.29 -24.14
C LEU A 195 2.28 -30.00 -23.96
N THR A 196 2.61 -29.00 -24.77
CA THR A 196 1.93 -27.69 -24.66
C THR A 196 0.47 -27.82 -25.09
N PRO A 197 -0.50 -27.42 -24.28
CA PRO A 197 -1.92 -27.50 -24.62
C PRO A 197 -2.30 -26.74 -25.90
N GLY A 198 -3.52 -26.96 -26.38
CA GLY A 198 -4.12 -26.12 -27.41
C GLY A 198 -4.17 -24.66 -26.97
N PHE A 199 -3.76 -23.74 -27.84
CA PHE A 199 -3.89 -22.31 -27.56
C PHE A 199 -5.32 -21.84 -27.81
N HIS A 200 -5.75 -20.88 -26.99
CA HIS A 200 -7.01 -20.19 -27.18
C HIS A 200 -7.03 -19.45 -28.54
N PRO A 201 -8.14 -19.49 -29.30
CA PRO A 201 -8.19 -18.89 -30.65
C PRO A 201 -7.78 -17.41 -30.68
N ALA A 202 -8.17 -16.64 -29.67
CA ALA A 202 -7.77 -15.23 -29.56
C ALA A 202 -6.25 -15.03 -29.36
N PHE A 203 -5.58 -15.97 -28.70
CA PHE A 203 -4.12 -15.94 -28.53
C PHE A 203 -3.43 -16.24 -29.87
N ILE A 204 -3.90 -17.25 -30.60
CA ILE A 204 -3.39 -17.60 -31.94
C ILE A 204 -3.47 -16.41 -32.91
N GLU A 205 -4.59 -15.71 -32.94
CA GLU A 205 -4.76 -14.54 -33.83
C GLU A 205 -3.81 -13.39 -33.47
N VAL A 206 -3.48 -13.24 -32.17
CA VAL A 206 -2.48 -12.25 -31.77
C VAL A 206 -1.08 -12.70 -32.17
N LEU A 207 -0.72 -13.98 -32.07
CA LEU A 207 0.58 -14.47 -32.55
C LEU A 207 0.76 -14.21 -34.06
N LYS A 208 -0.25 -14.52 -34.88
CA LYS A 208 -0.27 -14.18 -36.32
C LYS A 208 -0.17 -12.66 -36.57
N PHE A 209 -0.73 -11.85 -35.68
CA PHE A 209 -0.59 -10.40 -35.76
C PHE A 209 0.85 -9.96 -35.44
N LEU A 210 1.53 -10.57 -34.45
CA LEU A 210 2.91 -10.23 -34.10
C LEU A 210 3.89 -10.50 -35.24
N GLU A 211 3.78 -11.66 -35.91
CA GLU A 211 4.63 -12.04 -37.05
C GLU A 211 4.61 -10.99 -38.17
N LYS A 212 3.44 -10.38 -38.44
CA LYS A 212 3.25 -9.40 -39.52
C LYS A 212 3.87 -8.03 -39.24
N GLN A 213 4.52 -7.81 -38.10
CA GLN A 213 5.07 -6.51 -37.72
C GLN A 213 6.49 -6.30 -38.29
N ASN A 214 6.59 -5.44 -39.30
CA ASN A 214 7.80 -5.23 -40.08
C ASN A 214 8.55 -3.91 -39.81
N SER A 215 8.15 -3.14 -38.80
CA SER A 215 8.84 -1.90 -38.42
C SER A 215 8.92 -1.74 -36.91
N THR A 216 10.00 -1.12 -36.44
CA THR A 216 10.29 -0.95 -35.01
C THR A 216 9.17 -0.28 -34.23
N ILE A 217 8.56 0.79 -34.79
CA ILE A 217 7.43 1.50 -34.15
C ILE A 217 6.20 0.59 -34.04
N ARG A 218 5.91 -0.22 -35.07
CA ARG A 218 4.77 -1.14 -35.06
C ARG A 218 5.00 -2.30 -34.10
N GLN A 219 6.22 -2.83 -34.09
CA GLN A 219 6.68 -3.87 -33.18
C GLN A 219 6.55 -3.43 -31.71
N GLU A 220 7.02 -2.23 -31.35
CA GLU A 220 6.89 -1.72 -29.98
C GLU A 220 5.41 -1.55 -29.56
N ARG A 221 4.55 -1.03 -30.45
CA ARG A 221 3.10 -0.91 -30.17
C ARG A 221 2.44 -2.27 -30.03
N ALA A 222 2.82 -3.23 -30.87
CA ALA A 222 2.32 -4.60 -30.83
C ALA A 222 2.77 -5.30 -29.54
N PHE A 223 4.02 -5.13 -29.13
CA PHE A 223 4.55 -5.60 -27.85
C PHE A 223 3.76 -5.03 -26.67
N LYS A 224 3.58 -3.70 -26.61
CA LYS A 224 2.81 -3.05 -25.54
C LYS A 224 1.38 -3.59 -25.45
N ARG A 225 0.74 -3.78 -26.60
CA ARG A 225 -0.61 -4.36 -26.69
C ARG A 225 -0.63 -5.83 -26.22
N PHE A 226 0.35 -6.62 -26.65
CA PHE A 226 0.48 -8.02 -26.26
C PHE A 226 0.63 -8.15 -24.74
N ILE A 227 1.58 -7.43 -24.13
CA ILE A 227 1.80 -7.51 -22.68
C ILE A 227 0.59 -6.98 -21.90
N ARG A 228 -0.10 -5.96 -22.39
CA ARG A 228 -1.34 -5.49 -21.76
C ARG A 228 -2.43 -6.56 -21.77
N ASP A 229 -2.51 -7.36 -22.84
CA ASP A 229 -3.59 -8.31 -23.06
C ASP A 229 -3.28 -9.71 -22.46
N TYR A 230 -2.02 -10.15 -22.46
CA TYR A 230 -1.56 -11.49 -22.02
C TYR A 230 -0.44 -11.47 -20.98
N GLY A 231 0.08 -10.30 -20.60
CA GLY A 231 1.09 -10.21 -19.57
C GLY A 231 2.49 -10.61 -20.03
N THR A 232 3.37 -10.79 -19.05
CA THR A 232 4.79 -11.14 -19.25
C THR A 232 5.05 -12.63 -19.05
N HIS A 233 4.15 -13.31 -18.34
CA HIS A 233 4.23 -14.71 -17.96
C HIS A 233 2.91 -15.39 -18.29
N TYR A 234 2.90 -16.72 -18.28
CA TYR A 234 1.69 -17.52 -18.18
C TYR A 234 1.71 -18.33 -16.90
N VAL A 235 0.52 -18.70 -16.43
CA VAL A 235 0.34 -19.60 -15.29
C VAL A 235 0.63 -21.03 -15.75
N SER A 236 1.74 -21.61 -15.29
CA SER A 236 2.12 -22.99 -15.61
C SER A 236 1.54 -24.00 -14.63
N SER A 237 1.25 -23.58 -13.41
CA SER A 237 0.57 -24.37 -12.39
C SER A 237 -0.29 -23.42 -11.56
N ALA A 238 -1.44 -23.87 -11.08
CA ALA A 238 -2.33 -23.12 -10.21
C ALA A 238 -2.92 -24.00 -9.12
N TYR A 239 -2.83 -23.55 -7.87
CA TYR A 239 -3.60 -24.09 -6.77
C TYR A 239 -4.87 -23.27 -6.63
N MET A 240 -5.99 -23.96 -6.82
CA MET A 240 -7.33 -23.41 -6.81
C MET A 240 -7.95 -23.65 -5.43
N GLY A 241 -8.69 -22.67 -4.91
CA GLY A 241 -9.29 -22.77 -3.59
C GLY A 241 -9.90 -21.47 -3.10
N ALA A 242 -9.88 -21.30 -1.78
CA ALA A 242 -10.23 -20.07 -1.09
C ALA A 242 -9.09 -19.63 -0.16
N LYS A 243 -9.01 -18.32 0.13
CA LYS A 243 -7.97 -17.74 0.96
C LYS A 243 -8.51 -16.61 1.82
N LEU A 244 -8.09 -16.59 3.08
CA LEU A 244 -8.31 -15.50 4.04
C LEU A 244 -6.96 -14.88 4.37
N ALA A 245 -6.87 -13.57 4.27
CA ALA A 245 -5.65 -12.84 4.63
C ALA A 245 -5.98 -11.59 5.45
N SER A 246 -5.29 -11.40 6.57
CA SER A 246 -5.34 -10.18 7.37
C SER A 246 -3.93 -9.59 7.46
N THR A 247 -3.78 -8.32 7.11
CA THR A 247 -2.52 -7.59 7.15
C THR A 247 -2.60 -6.50 8.20
N VAL A 248 -1.72 -6.56 9.20
CA VAL A 248 -1.66 -5.60 10.30
C VAL A 248 -0.37 -4.78 10.21
N PHE A 249 -0.51 -3.47 10.31
CA PHE A 249 0.58 -2.50 10.25
C PHE A 249 0.95 -2.07 11.66
N TYR A 250 2.16 -2.39 12.15
CA TYR A 250 2.71 -2.03 13.46
C TYR A 250 3.78 -0.95 13.34
N THR A 251 3.68 0.13 14.09
CA THR A 251 4.69 1.19 14.18
C THR A 251 6.03 0.67 14.71
N ASN A 252 7.11 1.43 14.56
CA ASN A 252 8.41 1.08 15.12
C ASN A 252 8.36 0.90 16.66
N TYR A 253 7.57 1.71 17.35
CA TYR A 253 7.40 1.59 18.79
C TYR A 253 6.81 0.23 19.18
N GLU A 254 5.70 -0.18 18.57
CA GLU A 254 5.06 -1.47 18.86
C GLU A 254 5.98 -2.63 18.48
N ARG A 255 6.66 -2.52 17.33
CA ARG A 255 7.67 -3.49 16.87
C ARG A 255 8.74 -3.74 17.93
N LEU A 256 9.37 -2.68 18.42
CA LEU A 256 10.47 -2.78 19.40
C LEU A 256 9.98 -3.14 20.81
N LYS A 257 8.80 -2.65 21.21
CA LYS A 257 8.24 -2.91 22.55
C LYS A 257 7.76 -4.34 22.71
N TYR A 258 7.07 -4.88 21.70
CA TYR A 258 6.40 -6.17 21.80
C TYR A 258 7.18 -7.32 21.17
N GLY A 259 8.06 -7.02 20.21
CA GLY A 259 8.85 -8.02 19.51
C GLY A 259 8.02 -8.93 18.60
N ARG A 260 8.72 -9.76 17.81
CA ARG A 260 8.11 -10.54 16.73
C ARG A 260 7.01 -11.49 17.20
N GLN A 261 7.32 -12.35 18.17
CA GLN A 261 6.40 -13.43 18.57
C GLN A 261 5.06 -12.88 19.06
N ARG A 262 5.09 -11.83 19.87
CA ARG A 262 3.88 -11.21 20.39
C ARG A 262 3.05 -10.57 19.27
N LEU A 263 3.69 -9.84 18.35
CA LEU A 263 2.99 -9.25 17.21
C LEU A 263 2.37 -10.31 16.29
N PHE A 264 3.02 -11.46 16.11
CA PHE A 264 2.49 -12.55 15.29
C PHE A 264 1.26 -13.18 15.94
N ASN A 265 1.33 -13.51 17.23
CA ASN A 265 0.18 -14.03 17.96
C ASN A 265 -1.00 -13.04 17.90
N CYS A 266 -0.71 -11.75 18.07
CA CYS A 266 -1.73 -10.71 17.98
C CYS A 266 -2.33 -10.53 16.58
N SER A 267 -1.54 -10.72 15.53
CA SER A 267 -2.04 -10.66 14.16
C SER A 267 -2.92 -11.86 13.83
N ALA A 268 -2.64 -13.04 14.41
CA ALA A 268 -3.50 -14.21 14.30
C ALA A 268 -4.85 -13.94 14.98
N GLU A 269 -4.85 -13.46 16.23
CA GLU A 269 -6.08 -13.09 16.95
C GLU A 269 -6.91 -12.06 16.16
N ASN A 270 -6.26 -11.05 15.57
CA ASN A 270 -6.93 -10.09 14.70
C ASN A 270 -7.52 -10.69 13.45
N ALA A 271 -6.86 -11.69 12.85
CA ALA A 271 -7.40 -12.40 11.69
C ALA A 271 -8.66 -13.18 12.10
N PHE A 272 -8.61 -13.91 13.22
CA PHE A 272 -9.77 -14.59 13.79
C PHE A 272 -10.95 -13.61 14.00
N LYS A 273 -10.72 -12.49 14.70
CA LYS A 273 -11.74 -11.43 14.88
C LYS A 273 -12.26 -10.86 13.55
N SER A 274 -11.37 -10.53 12.62
CA SER A 274 -11.72 -9.92 11.33
C SER A 274 -12.63 -10.78 10.48
N PHE A 275 -12.48 -12.10 10.58
CA PHE A 275 -13.28 -13.08 9.85
C PHE A 275 -14.39 -13.72 10.69
N LYS A 276 -14.63 -13.21 11.92
CA LYS A 276 -15.63 -13.73 12.87
C LYS A 276 -15.44 -15.23 13.16
N LEU A 277 -14.18 -15.63 13.27
CA LEU A 277 -13.75 -16.99 13.62
C LEU A 277 -13.40 -17.01 15.11
N GLY A 278 -13.92 -17.97 15.85
CA GLY A 278 -13.81 -18.09 17.30
C GLY A 278 -15.04 -17.50 17.99
N GLY A 279 -15.97 -18.39 18.36
CA GLY A 279 -17.18 -18.02 19.09
C GLY A 279 -16.87 -17.43 20.45
N SER A 280 -16.97 -16.11 20.54
CA SER A 280 -17.10 -15.36 21.79
C SER A 280 -17.34 -13.89 21.46
N ASP A 281 -18.59 -13.53 21.19
CA ASP A 281 -19.14 -12.29 21.73
C ASP A 281 -19.03 -12.37 23.26
N SER A 282 -17.84 -12.12 23.80
CA SER A 282 -17.70 -11.69 25.20
C SER A 282 -17.59 -10.17 25.18
N GLU A 283 -18.63 -9.52 24.67
CA GLU A 283 -19.11 -8.26 25.22
C GLU A 283 -19.74 -8.56 26.58
N ASP A 284 -18.92 -8.90 27.58
CA ASP A 284 -19.31 -8.86 28.99
C ASP A 284 -18.06 -9.17 29.82
N ASP A 285 -17.39 -8.12 30.28
CA ASP A 285 -17.32 -7.83 31.72
C ASP A 285 -16.50 -6.54 31.94
N SER A 286 -17.17 -5.41 31.76
CA SER A 286 -16.90 -4.25 32.59
C SER A 286 -17.51 -4.49 33.97
N SER A 287 -16.94 -5.40 34.75
CA SER A 287 -17.11 -5.40 36.20
C SER A 287 -15.76 -5.17 36.86
N ALA A 288 -15.66 -3.98 37.44
CA ALA A 288 -14.71 -3.68 38.49
C ALA A 288 -15.03 -4.61 39.67
N GLY A 289 -14.32 -5.73 39.75
CA GLY A 289 -14.30 -6.63 40.90
C GLY A 289 -12.89 -6.70 41.45
N ASP A 290 -12.60 -5.81 42.39
CA ASP A 290 -11.48 -5.92 43.32
C ASP A 290 -11.72 -7.16 44.19
N SER A 291 -11.03 -8.25 43.91
CA SER A 291 -10.91 -9.38 44.82
C SER A 291 -9.49 -9.91 44.77
N THR A 292 -8.70 -9.44 45.74
CA THR A 292 -7.58 -10.19 46.30
C THR A 292 -8.10 -11.53 46.78
N ASP A 293 -7.62 -12.63 46.20
CA ASP A 293 -7.49 -13.89 46.93
C ASP A 293 -6.35 -14.71 46.30
N GLU A 294 -5.45 -15.12 47.19
CA GLU A 294 -4.31 -16.00 47.00
C GLU A 294 -4.78 -17.45 46.78
N ASP A 295 -3.90 -18.24 46.15
CA ASP A 295 -3.80 -19.70 46.23
C ASP A 295 -4.97 -20.56 45.70
N ASP A 296 -4.80 -21.18 44.53
CA ASP A 296 -4.75 -22.64 44.46
C ASP A 296 -4.11 -23.12 43.14
N ASP A 297 -3.09 -23.93 43.30
CA ASP A 297 -2.19 -24.46 42.28
C ASP A 297 -2.49 -25.95 42.19
N THR A 298 -3.17 -26.42 41.13
CA THR A 298 -3.12 -27.81 40.60
C THR A 298 -4.22 -28.08 39.57
N SER A 299 -3.91 -27.94 38.29
CA SER A 299 -4.24 -28.96 37.27
C SER A 299 -3.63 -28.57 35.92
N GLU A 300 -2.80 -29.49 35.44
CA GLU A 300 -2.02 -29.39 34.22
C GLU A 300 -2.93 -29.49 32.98
N ASP A 301 -3.35 -28.36 32.44
CA ASP A 301 -3.67 -28.24 31.02
C ASP A 301 -2.73 -27.17 30.41
N PRO A 302 -1.59 -27.58 29.81
CA PRO A 302 -0.57 -26.64 29.32
C PRO A 302 -1.06 -25.73 28.18
N MET A 303 -2.27 -25.94 27.64
CA MET A 303 -2.89 -25.03 26.67
C MET A 303 -3.86 -24.01 27.28
N LYS A 304 -4.38 -24.21 28.50
CA LYS A 304 -5.32 -23.26 29.14
C LYS A 304 -4.67 -22.27 30.10
N SER A 305 -3.45 -22.54 30.56
CA SER A 305 -2.77 -21.71 31.56
C SER A 305 -1.98 -20.54 30.98
N MET A 306 -1.82 -20.47 29.65
CA MET A 306 -1.34 -19.26 29.00
C MET A 306 -2.54 -18.33 28.82
N LYS A 307 -3.00 -17.68 29.91
CA LYS A 307 -3.76 -16.43 29.84
C LYS A 307 -2.86 -15.42 29.14
N MET A 308 -2.78 -15.53 27.82
CA MET A 308 -1.93 -14.73 26.96
C MET A 308 -2.35 -13.30 27.22
N LYS A 309 -1.44 -12.55 27.83
CA LYS A 309 -1.64 -11.15 28.24
C LYS A 309 -2.24 -10.44 27.02
N ARG A 310 -3.53 -10.03 27.11
CA ARG A 310 -4.32 -9.46 26.00
C ARG A 310 -3.43 -8.63 25.09
N CYS A 311 -3.55 -8.83 23.79
CA CYS A 311 -2.86 -8.02 22.82
C CYS A 311 -3.11 -6.54 23.14
N PRO A 312 -2.06 -5.83 23.57
CA PRO A 312 -2.25 -4.53 24.22
C PRO A 312 -2.72 -3.54 23.15
N ASP A 313 -3.80 -2.82 23.47
CA ASP A 313 -4.35 -1.72 22.66
C ASP A 313 -4.74 -2.06 21.22
N ILE A 314 -4.92 -3.35 20.89
CA ILE A 314 -5.41 -3.77 19.57
C ILE A 314 -6.88 -3.45 19.39
N ASP A 315 -7.66 -3.44 20.47
CA ASP A 315 -9.06 -2.98 20.40
C ASP A 315 -9.15 -1.47 20.06
N ASN A 316 -8.02 -0.74 20.10
CA ASN A 316 -7.86 0.65 19.65
C ASN A 316 -6.92 0.77 18.43
N LEU A 317 -6.53 -0.32 17.78
CA LEU A 317 -5.89 -0.21 16.47
C LEU A 317 -6.94 0.44 15.55
N ASP A 318 -6.66 1.65 15.09
CA ASP A 318 -7.47 2.30 14.06
C ASP A 318 -7.76 1.27 12.96
N GLN A 319 -9.02 1.11 12.57
CA GLN A 319 -9.44 0.16 11.54
C GLN A 319 -8.61 0.30 10.26
N ASP A 320 -8.08 1.50 10.02
CA ASP A 320 -7.20 1.86 8.90
C ASP A 320 -5.83 1.15 8.92
N ARG A 321 -5.46 0.46 10.02
CA ARG A 321 -4.20 -0.30 10.19
C ARG A 321 -4.37 -1.81 10.04
N VAL A 322 -5.59 -2.28 9.76
CA VAL A 322 -5.91 -3.69 9.53
C VAL A 322 -6.59 -3.83 8.17
N LEU A 323 -5.98 -4.59 7.27
CA LEU A 323 -6.55 -4.90 5.95
C LEU A 323 -6.93 -6.37 5.89
N SER A 324 -8.21 -6.66 5.72
CA SER A 324 -8.72 -8.03 5.63
C SER A 324 -9.24 -8.31 4.23
N THR A 325 -8.82 -9.43 3.64
CA THR A 325 -9.14 -9.85 2.27
C THR A 325 -9.62 -11.29 2.27
N THR A 326 -10.65 -11.55 1.48
CA THR A 326 -11.17 -12.90 1.24
C THR A 326 -11.21 -13.18 -0.25
N PHE A 327 -10.69 -14.33 -0.64
CA PHE A 327 -10.71 -14.87 -2.00
C PHE A 327 -11.66 -16.07 -2.06
N SER A 328 -12.54 -16.10 -3.06
CA SER A 328 -13.60 -17.09 -3.28
C SER A 328 -14.69 -17.14 -2.21
N ALA A 329 -14.41 -17.68 -1.02
CA ALA A 329 -15.42 -18.02 -0.01
C ALA A 329 -15.08 -17.47 1.38
N LYS A 330 -16.08 -16.88 2.05
CA LYS A 330 -15.99 -16.46 3.45
C LYS A 330 -16.46 -17.59 4.37
N PRO A 331 -15.89 -17.73 5.58
CA PRO A 331 -16.44 -18.63 6.59
C PRO A 331 -17.90 -18.30 6.89
N GLU A 332 -18.75 -19.33 6.94
CA GLU A 332 -20.16 -19.25 7.36
C GLU A 332 -20.30 -19.56 8.84
N GLU A 333 -19.36 -20.34 9.38
CA GLU A 333 -19.29 -20.71 10.78
C GLU A 333 -18.05 -20.11 11.43
N GLU A 334 -18.07 -20.03 12.76
CA GLU A 334 -17.01 -19.47 13.59
C GLU A 334 -15.79 -20.40 13.73
N ASP A 335 -15.68 -21.46 12.92
CA ASP A 335 -14.60 -22.43 12.98
C ASP A 335 -13.91 -22.52 11.61
N LEU A 336 -12.61 -22.23 11.60
CA LEU A 336 -11.77 -22.28 10.40
C LEU A 336 -11.70 -23.72 9.83
N SER A 337 -11.82 -24.75 10.68
CA SER A 337 -11.84 -26.14 10.25
C SER A 337 -13.08 -26.44 9.38
N LYS A 338 -14.22 -25.84 9.72
CA LYS A 338 -15.48 -26.00 8.98
C LYS A 338 -15.53 -25.17 7.71
N TRP A 339 -14.80 -24.04 7.66
CA TRP A 339 -14.63 -23.28 6.41
C TRP A 339 -14.09 -24.17 5.28
N GLY A 340 -13.18 -25.10 5.57
CA GLY A 340 -12.67 -26.05 4.58
C GLY A 340 -13.65 -27.14 4.14
N GLU A 341 -14.78 -27.31 4.84
CA GLU A 341 -15.83 -28.26 4.50
C GLU A 341 -16.91 -27.67 3.58
N GLN A 342 -16.92 -26.35 3.41
CA GLN A 342 -17.86 -25.64 2.56
C GLN A 342 -17.73 -25.99 1.07
N ASP A 343 -18.81 -25.77 0.33
CA ASP A 343 -18.79 -25.85 -1.13
C ASP A 343 -18.10 -24.60 -1.71
N ILE A 344 -16.78 -24.69 -1.83
CA ILE A 344 -15.93 -23.60 -2.32
C ILE A 344 -15.92 -23.65 -3.85
N LYS A 345 -16.43 -22.60 -4.52
CA LYS A 345 -16.16 -22.36 -5.94
C LYS A 345 -14.73 -21.86 -6.10
N PRO A 346 -13.77 -22.73 -6.45
CA PRO A 346 -12.39 -22.40 -6.21
C PRO A 346 -11.91 -21.36 -7.22
N ILE A 347 -11.09 -20.42 -6.76
CA ILE A 347 -10.32 -19.53 -7.64
C ILE A 347 -8.85 -19.78 -7.38
N PRO A 348 -7.95 -19.45 -8.31
CA PRO A 348 -6.55 -19.57 -8.07
C PRO A 348 -6.12 -18.65 -6.93
N ILE A 349 -5.56 -19.28 -5.89
CA ILE A 349 -4.97 -18.63 -4.73
C ILE A 349 -3.45 -18.81 -4.72
N LYS A 350 -2.94 -19.69 -5.58
CA LYS A 350 -1.53 -19.90 -5.89
C LYS A 350 -1.32 -20.29 -7.35
N PHE A 351 -0.19 -19.91 -7.90
CA PHE A 351 0.25 -20.04 -9.28
C PHE A 351 1.75 -20.27 -9.28
N GLU A 352 2.26 -20.95 -10.29
CA GLU A 352 3.65 -20.89 -10.69
C GLU A 352 3.67 -20.23 -12.07
N LEU A 353 4.64 -19.34 -12.29
CA LEU A 353 4.68 -18.51 -13.48
C LEU A 353 5.88 -18.88 -14.35
N THR A 354 5.62 -19.06 -15.64
CA THR A 354 6.67 -19.29 -16.65
C THR A 354 6.69 -18.11 -17.65
N PRO A 355 7.88 -17.64 -18.09
CA PRO A 355 7.96 -16.56 -19.07
C PRO A 355 7.16 -16.87 -20.33
N ILE A 356 6.36 -15.91 -20.80
CA ILE A 356 5.47 -16.11 -21.96
C ILE A 356 6.24 -16.38 -23.26
N VAL A 357 7.49 -15.91 -23.34
CA VAL A 357 8.39 -16.17 -24.46
C VAL A 357 8.76 -17.65 -24.60
N ASN A 358 8.64 -18.45 -23.53
CA ASN A 358 8.88 -19.90 -23.60
C ASN A 358 7.82 -20.62 -24.44
N LEU A 359 6.69 -19.97 -24.74
CA LEU A 359 5.69 -20.51 -25.66
C LEU A 359 6.09 -20.30 -27.12
N PHE A 360 7.07 -19.44 -27.43
CA PHE A 360 7.43 -19.05 -28.79
C PHE A 360 8.47 -20.01 -29.37
N THR A 361 8.18 -21.31 -29.33
CA THR A 361 9.05 -22.35 -29.87
C THR A 361 8.63 -22.71 -31.29
N LYS A 362 9.56 -23.29 -32.05
CA LYS A 362 9.27 -23.83 -33.38
C LYS A 362 8.12 -24.84 -33.37
N GLU A 363 8.10 -25.74 -32.40
CA GLU A 363 7.04 -26.74 -32.27
C GLU A 363 5.68 -26.09 -32.04
N ASN A 364 5.60 -25.09 -31.17
CA ASN A 364 4.34 -24.44 -30.81
C ASN A 364 3.81 -23.48 -31.88
N LEU A 365 4.68 -22.80 -32.62
CA LEU A 365 4.30 -21.76 -33.57
C LEU A 365 4.46 -22.21 -35.01
N ASP A 366 5.67 -22.57 -35.44
CA ASP A 366 5.97 -22.89 -36.83
C ASP A 366 5.25 -24.18 -37.26
N ASP A 367 5.42 -25.25 -36.49
CA ASP A 367 4.93 -26.58 -36.85
C ASP A 367 3.41 -26.71 -36.62
N ARG A 368 2.89 -26.13 -35.51
CA ARG A 368 1.47 -26.24 -35.13
C ARG A 368 0.55 -25.16 -35.70
N LEU A 369 1.04 -23.93 -35.85
CA LEU A 369 0.20 -22.77 -36.22
C LEU A 369 0.59 -22.13 -37.55
N ASN A 370 1.71 -22.57 -38.16
CA ASN A 370 2.31 -21.92 -39.33
C ASN A 370 2.55 -20.42 -39.09
N VAL A 371 3.15 -20.10 -37.93
CA VAL A 371 3.62 -18.76 -37.55
C VAL A 371 5.11 -18.87 -37.24
N SER A 372 5.96 -18.02 -37.82
CA SER A 372 7.40 -18.06 -37.59
C SER A 372 7.77 -17.57 -36.19
N SER A 373 8.16 -18.50 -35.31
CA SER A 373 8.67 -18.16 -33.97
C SER A 373 9.92 -17.29 -34.04
N SER A 374 10.82 -17.59 -34.98
CA SER A 374 12.06 -16.84 -35.18
C SER A 374 11.81 -15.37 -35.56
N GLU A 375 10.90 -15.11 -36.49
CA GLU A 375 10.56 -13.73 -36.91
C GLU A 375 9.95 -12.91 -35.77
N ILE A 376 9.15 -13.53 -34.89
CA ILE A 376 8.61 -12.86 -33.70
C ILE A 376 9.73 -12.60 -32.69
N LEU A 377 10.53 -13.62 -32.35
CA LEU A 377 11.54 -13.55 -31.30
C LEU A 377 12.63 -12.52 -31.61
N ASP A 378 13.04 -12.38 -32.87
CA ASP A 378 14.09 -11.46 -33.31
C ASP A 378 13.88 -10.02 -32.82
N TRP A 379 12.64 -9.55 -32.76
CA TRP A 379 12.30 -8.21 -32.27
C TRP A 379 11.57 -8.21 -30.93
N PHE A 380 10.83 -9.28 -30.59
CA PHE A 380 10.07 -9.34 -29.35
C PHE A 380 10.98 -9.52 -28.14
N LEU A 381 12.00 -10.38 -28.21
CA LEU A 381 12.88 -10.65 -27.09
C LEU A 381 13.69 -9.41 -26.64
N PRO A 382 14.29 -8.61 -27.54
CA PRO A 382 14.93 -7.35 -27.14
C PRO A 382 14.00 -6.37 -26.42
N LEU A 383 12.71 -6.32 -26.82
CA LEU A 383 11.72 -5.49 -26.14
C LEU A 383 11.33 -6.10 -24.79
N TYR A 384 11.18 -7.42 -24.72
CA TYR A 384 10.89 -8.15 -23.49
C TYR A 384 11.98 -7.92 -22.43
N LEU A 385 13.25 -8.00 -22.81
CA LEU A 385 14.39 -7.71 -21.93
C LEU A 385 14.45 -6.23 -21.50
N LYS A 386 13.90 -5.32 -22.32
CA LYS A 386 13.78 -3.88 -22.03
C LYS A 386 12.42 -3.50 -21.44
N TYR A 387 11.64 -4.47 -20.95
CA TYR A 387 10.27 -4.26 -20.47
C TYR A 387 10.16 -3.07 -19.51
N CYS A 388 11.08 -2.96 -18.55
CA CYS A 388 11.09 -1.86 -17.60
C CYS A 388 11.21 -0.48 -18.24
N LEU A 389 12.09 -0.33 -19.23
CA LEU A 389 12.29 0.91 -19.96
C LEU A 389 11.05 1.24 -20.82
N ILE A 390 10.47 0.22 -21.46
CA ILE A 390 9.32 0.37 -22.36
C ILE A 390 8.05 0.82 -21.62
N PHE A 391 7.89 0.36 -20.37
CA PHE A 391 6.72 0.62 -19.54
C PHE A 391 6.96 1.64 -18.42
N ASP A 392 8.11 2.32 -18.45
CA ASP A 392 8.52 3.33 -17.48
C ASP A 392 8.39 2.80 -16.03
N LEU A 393 9.07 1.68 -15.77
CA LEU A 393 9.09 1.01 -14.48
C LEU A 393 10.45 1.18 -13.79
N GLN A 394 10.40 1.43 -12.49
CA GLN A 394 11.59 1.51 -11.65
C GLN A 394 12.07 0.12 -11.25
N CYS A 395 12.73 -0.55 -12.19
CA CYS A 395 13.27 -1.89 -11.98
C CYS A 395 14.61 -1.94 -11.25
N THR A 396 15.13 -0.80 -10.80
CA THR A 396 16.33 -0.77 -9.97
C THR A 396 15.94 -1.08 -8.54
N VAL A 397 16.54 -2.14 -7.97
CA VAL A 397 16.44 -2.42 -6.54
C VAL A 397 16.98 -1.22 -5.76
N GLU A 398 16.08 -0.47 -5.12
CA GLU A 398 16.44 0.59 -4.18
C GLU A 398 17.21 -0.03 -3.00
N LYS A 399 18.21 0.70 -2.49
CA LYS A 399 19.08 0.22 -1.41
C LYS A 399 18.98 1.14 -0.20
N GLY A 400 19.06 0.56 0.98
CA GLY A 400 19.07 1.29 2.25
C GLY A 400 17.96 0.83 3.19
N CYS A 401 17.82 1.58 4.29
CA CYS A 401 16.83 1.31 5.32
C CYS A 401 15.41 1.39 4.78
N GLY A 402 14.60 0.37 5.05
CA GLY A 402 13.24 0.23 4.55
C GLY A 402 13.15 -0.50 3.22
N PHE A 403 14.25 -0.69 2.49
CA PHE A 403 14.26 -1.43 1.23
C PHE A 403 14.82 -2.83 1.37
N ASN A 404 16.14 -2.92 1.54
CA ASN A 404 16.89 -4.16 1.48
C ASN A 404 17.79 -4.36 2.70
N ASP A 405 17.50 -3.65 3.79
CA ASP A 405 18.21 -3.86 5.04
C ASP A 405 18.03 -5.29 5.54
N ASP A 406 19.07 -5.80 6.19
CA ASP A 406 19.13 -7.14 6.77
C ASP A 406 19.09 -7.08 8.30
N CYS A 407 18.48 -6.04 8.86
CA CYS A 407 18.37 -5.84 10.30
C CYS A 407 17.41 -6.85 10.93
N GLU A 408 17.73 -7.30 12.14
CA GLU A 408 16.84 -8.17 12.91
C GLU A 408 15.54 -7.44 13.30
N PHE A 409 14.51 -8.20 13.66
CA PHE A 409 13.18 -7.66 13.95
C PHE A 409 13.18 -6.71 15.16
N ASP A 410 14.17 -6.78 16.04
CA ASP A 410 14.40 -5.93 17.22
C ASP A 410 15.48 -4.85 16.99
N GLU A 411 15.99 -4.72 15.77
CA GLU A 411 17.00 -3.72 15.40
C GLU A 411 16.39 -2.55 14.63
N ASN A 412 17.01 -1.38 14.74
CA ASN A 412 16.71 -0.22 13.91
C ASN A 412 17.76 -0.10 12.80
N CYS A 413 17.28 0.10 11.57
CA CYS A 413 18.15 0.47 10.47
C CYS A 413 18.46 1.98 10.53
N ILE A 414 19.75 2.31 10.48
CA ILE A 414 20.25 3.69 10.43
C ILE A 414 21.06 3.86 9.16
N LEU A 415 20.73 4.89 8.36
CA LEU A 415 21.48 5.22 7.16
C LEU A 415 22.90 5.66 7.54
N ASP A 416 23.90 5.00 6.97
CA ASP A 416 25.31 5.34 7.15
C ASP A 416 26.02 5.28 5.79
N ARG A 417 26.30 6.47 5.24
CA ARG A 417 26.95 6.62 3.94
C ARG A 417 28.41 6.15 3.95
N ASN A 418 29.02 5.97 5.12
CA ASN A 418 30.41 5.54 5.25
C ASN A 418 30.56 4.02 5.15
N VAL A 419 29.45 3.27 5.27
CA VAL A 419 29.46 1.81 5.19
C VAL A 419 29.08 1.39 3.78
N LYS A 420 29.76 0.36 3.25
CA LYS A 420 29.55 -0.15 1.88
C LYS A 420 28.08 -0.54 1.58
N LYS A 421 27.32 -0.97 2.60
CA LYS A 421 25.90 -1.30 2.50
C LYS A 421 24.98 -0.07 2.44
N GLY A 422 25.45 1.10 2.87
CA GLY A 422 24.66 2.33 3.01
C GLY A 422 23.83 2.43 4.29
N PHE A 423 23.91 1.42 5.16
CA PHE A 423 23.19 1.37 6.44
C PHE A 423 23.92 0.52 7.49
N VAL A 424 23.53 0.71 8.75
CA VAL A 424 23.96 -0.07 9.92
C VAL A 424 22.73 -0.45 10.74
N CYS A 425 22.67 -1.69 11.19
CA CYS A 425 21.67 -2.17 12.12
C CYS A 425 22.15 -1.92 13.55
N LYS A 426 21.31 -1.28 14.37
CA LYS A 426 21.60 -1.06 15.78
C LYS A 426 20.48 -1.61 16.63
N LYS A 427 20.84 -2.36 17.66
CA LYS A 427 19.95 -2.66 18.77
C LYS A 427 19.63 -1.35 19.48
N THR A 428 18.35 -1.03 19.53
CA THR A 428 17.84 0.15 20.22
C THR A 428 16.74 -0.32 21.14
N SER A 429 16.74 0.16 22.38
CA SER A 429 15.59 -0.05 23.23
C SER A 429 14.39 0.71 22.66
N TRP A 430 13.17 0.22 22.92
CA TRP A 430 11.96 1.01 22.71
C TRP A 430 12.02 2.35 23.47
N ALA A 431 12.82 2.43 24.54
CA ALA A 431 13.08 3.65 25.30
C ALA A 431 13.94 4.68 24.55
N ASP A 432 14.67 4.26 23.51
CA ASP A 432 15.57 5.12 22.73
C ASP A 432 14.89 5.71 21.47
N VAL A 433 13.62 5.35 21.22
CA VAL A 433 12.88 5.84 20.05
C VAL A 433 12.48 7.29 20.30
N ALA A 434 13.30 8.21 19.81
CA ALA A 434 13.18 9.66 20.04
C ALA A 434 11.90 10.33 19.48
N ASN A 435 11.04 9.60 18.78
CA ASN A 435 9.83 10.14 18.16
C ASN A 435 8.63 9.22 18.41
N TRP A 436 7.66 9.72 19.17
CA TRP A 436 6.29 9.18 19.15
C TRP A 436 5.70 9.44 17.76
N PRO A 437 5.12 8.44 17.06
CA PRO A 437 4.49 8.70 15.79
C PRO A 437 3.22 9.53 16.00
N GLN A 438 3.09 10.64 15.27
CA GLN A 438 1.78 11.24 15.05
C GLN A 438 0.92 10.25 14.24
N LEU A 439 -0.23 9.87 14.78
CA LEU A 439 -1.26 9.15 14.04
C LEU A 439 -1.71 10.02 12.85
N PRO A 440 -2.00 9.43 11.67
CA PRO A 440 -2.56 10.20 10.57
C PRO A 440 -3.94 10.74 10.98
N VAL A 441 -4.06 12.07 11.04
CA VAL A 441 -5.36 12.73 11.20
C VAL A 441 -6.17 12.48 9.93
N GLN A 442 -7.30 11.79 10.06
CA GLN A 442 -8.27 11.56 8.98
C GLN A 442 -8.70 12.91 8.37
N ALA A 443 -8.40 13.12 7.10
CA ALA A 443 -9.16 14.05 6.28
C ALA A 443 -10.42 13.31 5.81
N LYS A 444 -11.54 13.46 6.53
CA LYS A 444 -12.86 13.22 5.96
C LYS A 444 -13.11 14.30 4.91
N THR A 445 -12.99 13.95 3.64
CA THR A 445 -13.58 14.73 2.55
C THR A 445 -14.82 13.99 2.08
N ASP A 446 -15.97 14.47 2.52
CA ASP A 446 -17.27 14.11 1.94
C ASP A 446 -17.43 14.88 0.60
N ASP A 447 -17.86 14.15 -0.43
CA ASP A 447 -18.56 14.55 -1.66
C ASP A 447 -18.14 15.83 -2.40
N VAL A 448 -17.20 15.71 -3.36
CA VAL A 448 -17.18 16.53 -4.59
C VAL A 448 -16.69 15.70 -5.78
N GLU A 449 -17.54 15.53 -6.81
CA GLU A 449 -17.17 14.91 -8.09
C GLU A 449 -16.06 15.69 -8.84
N PRO A 450 -15.11 15.03 -9.51
CA PRO A 450 -14.07 15.74 -10.24
C PRO A 450 -14.55 16.13 -11.65
N ARG A 451 -14.62 17.46 -11.89
CA ARG A 451 -14.52 18.01 -13.24
C ARG A 451 -13.06 17.98 -13.70
N SER A 452 -12.85 17.47 -14.92
CA SER A 452 -11.56 17.44 -15.61
C SER A 452 -11.04 18.85 -15.90
N VAL A 453 -9.85 19.19 -15.38
CA VAL A 453 -9.04 20.30 -15.87
C VAL A 453 -7.61 19.81 -16.14
N VAL A 454 -7.10 20.26 -17.28
CA VAL A 454 -5.84 19.89 -17.91
C VAL A 454 -4.64 20.50 -17.18
N GLY A 455 -3.63 19.65 -16.98
CA GLY A 455 -2.21 19.91 -16.67
C GLY A 455 -1.78 21.31 -16.23
N PHE A 456 -1.50 21.45 -14.94
CA PHE A 456 -0.40 22.26 -14.40
C PHE A 456 0.26 21.49 -13.26
N GLU A 457 1.59 21.51 -13.21
CA GLU A 457 2.38 20.98 -12.09
C GLU A 457 2.01 21.73 -10.80
N PRO A 458 2.01 21.08 -9.61
CA PRO A 458 1.74 21.79 -8.37
C PRO A 458 2.91 22.71 -8.03
N ASP A 459 2.64 24.02 -8.00
CA ASP A 459 3.55 25.03 -7.46
C ASP A 459 3.85 24.75 -5.97
N SER A 460 5.03 25.17 -5.51
CA SER A 460 5.52 24.87 -4.16
C SER A 460 4.56 25.39 -3.06
N PRO A 461 4.38 24.66 -1.93
CA PRO A 461 3.37 24.96 -0.91
C PRO A 461 3.47 26.36 -0.27
N ASN A 462 4.65 26.99 -0.31
CA ASN A 462 4.96 28.27 0.33
C ASN A 462 4.12 29.47 -0.16
N ILE A 463 3.45 29.35 -1.31
CA ILE A 463 2.81 30.49 -1.99
C ILE A 463 1.29 30.57 -1.70
N SER A 464 0.64 29.49 -1.24
CA SER A 464 -0.83 29.44 -1.19
C SER A 464 -1.45 30.19 0.01
N TRP A 465 -0.85 30.15 1.20
CA TRP A 465 -1.36 30.90 2.37
C TRP A 465 -1.21 32.41 2.16
N PHE A 466 -0.09 32.77 1.54
CA PHE A 466 0.23 34.13 1.19
C PHE A 466 -0.88 34.71 0.30
N PHE A 467 -1.24 34.05 -0.80
CA PHE A 467 -2.34 34.47 -1.68
C PHE A 467 -3.74 34.38 -1.05
N ASP A 468 -3.94 33.55 -0.03
CA ASP A 468 -5.21 33.45 0.70
C ASP A 468 -5.45 34.62 1.67
N LYS A 469 -4.37 35.30 2.09
CA LYS A 469 -4.40 36.41 3.05
C LYS A 469 -4.03 37.75 2.45
N ASP A 470 -3.32 37.73 1.33
CA ASP A 470 -3.10 38.83 0.40
C ASP A 470 -4.40 39.00 -0.41
N LEU A 471 -5.42 39.56 0.26
CA LEU A 471 -6.76 39.72 -0.29
C LEU A 471 -6.75 40.65 -1.51
N ASP A 472 -5.76 41.55 -1.58
CA ASP A 472 -5.54 42.40 -2.74
C ASP A 472 -4.57 41.83 -3.78
N GLN A 473 -4.00 40.64 -3.53
CA GLN A 473 -3.07 39.92 -4.41
C GLN A 473 -1.83 40.74 -4.80
N SER A 474 -1.41 41.67 -3.93
CA SER A 474 -0.30 42.60 -4.17
C SER A 474 1.07 41.93 -4.19
N GLY A 475 1.20 40.70 -3.70
CA GLY A 475 2.50 40.12 -3.41
C GLY A 475 3.04 40.54 -2.03
N SER A 476 2.21 41.13 -1.15
CA SER A 476 2.54 41.60 0.21
C SER A 476 1.32 41.51 1.15
N LEU A 477 1.51 41.30 2.46
CA LEU A 477 0.41 41.34 3.44
C LEU A 477 0.34 42.70 4.12
N SER A 478 -0.74 43.44 3.90
CA SER A 478 -0.97 44.73 4.56
C SER A 478 -1.31 44.56 6.04
N VAL A 479 -1.05 45.61 6.84
CA VAL A 479 -1.45 45.67 8.26
C VAL A 479 -2.96 45.46 8.41
N SER A 480 -3.76 46.01 7.49
CA SER A 480 -5.20 45.80 7.44
C SER A 480 -5.58 44.33 7.31
N GLU A 481 -4.88 43.55 6.49
CA GLU A 481 -5.13 42.12 6.26
C GLU A 481 -4.70 41.26 7.45
N LEU A 482 -3.61 41.63 8.13
CA LEU A 482 -3.21 41.04 9.41
C LEU A 482 -4.24 41.29 10.53
N TRP A 483 -5.07 42.33 10.41
CA TRP A 483 -6.04 42.76 11.41
C TRP A 483 -7.47 42.23 11.21
N ILE A 484 -7.78 41.46 10.15
CA ILE A 484 -9.18 41.12 9.83
C ILE A 484 -9.81 40.11 10.83
N ARG A 485 -10.75 40.67 11.61
CA ARG A 485 -11.89 40.10 12.38
C ARG A 485 -11.62 38.91 13.30
N TYR A 486 -11.06 39.20 14.47
CA TYR A 486 -11.42 38.51 15.70
C TYR A 486 -12.29 39.43 16.57
N THR A 487 -13.61 39.44 16.32
CA THR A 487 -14.57 40.33 17.01
C THR A 487 -15.02 39.85 18.38
N GLU A 488 -14.42 38.80 18.94
CA GLU A 488 -14.67 38.39 20.32
C GLU A 488 -13.55 38.91 21.21
N HIS A 489 -13.88 39.74 22.22
CA HIS A 489 -12.95 40.20 23.24
C HIS A 489 -12.53 39.03 24.14
N ASN A 490 -11.59 38.23 23.65
CA ASN A 490 -10.80 37.29 24.43
C ASN A 490 -9.42 37.92 24.67
N TRP A 491 -8.90 37.80 25.89
CA TRP A 491 -7.56 38.23 26.31
C TRP A 491 -6.44 37.77 25.35
N TYR A 492 -6.66 36.65 24.63
CA TYR A 492 -5.78 36.13 23.58
C TYR A 492 -5.66 37.07 22.36
N ASN A 493 -6.75 37.68 21.91
CA ASN A 493 -6.77 38.57 20.74
C ASN A 493 -6.05 39.89 21.01
N GLN A 494 -6.15 40.41 22.25
CA GLN A 494 -5.42 41.60 22.66
C GLN A 494 -3.91 41.35 22.72
N ARG A 495 -3.48 40.15 23.12
CA ARG A 495 -2.06 39.77 23.07
C ARG A 495 -1.55 39.58 21.65
N TYR A 496 -2.36 39.01 20.78
CA TYR A 496 -2.05 38.89 19.36
C TYR A 496 -1.87 40.27 18.71
N GLN A 497 -2.74 41.22 19.01
CA GLN A 497 -2.59 42.61 18.57
C GLN A 497 -1.32 43.26 19.11
N ASN A 498 -1.04 43.14 20.42
CA ASN A 498 0.19 43.70 21.01
C ASN A 498 1.48 43.08 20.43
N ALA A 499 1.47 41.77 20.14
CA ALA A 499 2.60 41.10 19.51
C ALA A 499 2.82 41.60 18.08
N ILE A 500 1.74 41.76 17.30
CA ILE A 500 1.81 42.37 15.97
C ILE A 500 2.34 43.79 16.08
N GLU A 501 1.77 44.66 16.92
CA GLU A 501 2.21 46.05 17.08
C GLU A 501 3.69 46.18 17.46
N LYS A 502 4.20 45.31 18.34
CA LYS A 502 5.64 45.24 18.66
C LYS A 502 6.49 44.86 17.46
N LEU A 503 6.02 43.93 16.63
CA LEU A 503 6.72 43.55 15.41
C LEU A 503 6.70 44.66 14.37
N ILE A 504 5.58 45.40 14.28
CA ILE A 504 5.47 46.58 13.41
C ILE A 504 6.53 47.62 13.79
N LEU A 505 6.80 47.80 15.08
CA LEU A 505 7.82 48.73 15.56
C LEU A 505 9.26 48.27 15.29
N VAL A 506 9.49 46.96 15.17
CA VAL A 506 10.82 46.36 14.92
C VAL A 506 11.14 46.30 13.41
N ALA A 507 10.11 46.20 12.56
CA ALA A 507 10.22 46.03 11.11
C ALA A 507 10.76 47.26 10.33
N ASP A 508 10.80 48.44 10.95
CA ASP A 508 11.02 49.74 10.31
C ASP A 508 10.06 50.00 9.11
N SER A 509 10.22 51.11 8.38
CA SER A 509 9.25 51.56 7.36
C SER A 509 9.10 50.70 6.09
N ASP A 510 9.77 49.55 5.98
CA ASP A 510 9.86 48.73 4.76
C ASP A 510 9.10 47.39 4.91
N PHE A 511 7.79 47.51 5.13
CA PHE A 511 6.88 46.42 5.46
C PHE A 511 6.70 45.37 4.36
N ASP A 512 6.89 45.77 3.10
CA ASP A 512 6.58 44.94 1.93
C ASP A 512 7.55 43.74 1.78
N ARG A 513 8.62 43.68 2.58
CA ARG A 513 9.68 42.64 2.53
C ARG A 513 9.99 41.97 3.87
N LEU A 514 9.02 41.94 4.78
CA LEU A 514 9.18 41.42 6.14
C LEU A 514 9.67 39.96 6.19
N HIS A 515 9.17 39.11 5.30
CA HIS A 515 9.55 37.70 5.22
C HIS A 515 10.97 37.47 4.68
N GLU A 516 11.47 38.40 3.84
CA GLU A 516 12.81 38.34 3.26
C GLU A 516 13.89 38.79 4.26
N THR A 517 13.54 39.72 5.15
CA THR A 517 14.47 40.32 6.12
C THR A 517 14.48 39.59 7.46
N HIS A 518 13.36 38.98 7.86
CA HIS A 518 13.21 38.27 9.15
C HIS A 518 12.60 36.88 8.97
N PRO A 519 13.39 35.87 8.56
CA PRO A 519 12.89 34.51 8.25
C PRO A 519 12.35 33.70 9.46
N TRP A 520 12.31 34.29 10.67
CA TRP A 520 11.83 33.69 11.93
C TRP A 520 10.64 34.45 12.52
N TYR A 521 9.94 35.24 11.71
CA TYR A 521 8.86 36.14 12.14
C TYR A 521 7.73 35.43 12.88
N SER A 522 7.37 34.24 12.42
CA SER A 522 6.28 33.44 12.98
C SER A 522 6.65 32.77 14.31
N GLU A 523 7.91 32.40 14.50
CA GLU A 523 8.46 31.98 15.78
C GLU A 523 8.47 33.14 16.77
N GLN A 524 8.79 34.36 16.32
CA GLN A 524 8.82 35.55 17.16
C GLN A 524 7.42 35.93 17.66
N ILE A 525 6.40 35.87 16.80
CA ILE A 525 4.99 36.04 17.22
C ILE A 525 4.63 35.01 18.28
N THR A 526 4.93 33.74 18.03
CA THR A 526 4.55 32.64 18.93
C THR A 526 5.24 32.78 20.28
N PHE A 527 6.53 33.13 20.27
CA PHE A 527 7.29 33.41 21.47
C PHE A 527 6.70 34.57 22.28
N MET A 528 6.34 35.69 21.63
CA MET A 528 5.72 36.83 22.32
C MET A 528 4.32 36.52 22.86
N LEU A 529 3.55 35.66 22.21
CA LEU A 529 2.25 35.23 22.70
C LEU A 529 2.36 34.37 23.95
N MET A 530 3.40 33.53 24.02
CA MET A 530 3.71 32.69 25.17
C MET A 530 4.40 33.49 26.29
N ASN A 531 5.19 34.50 25.96
CA ASN A 531 5.88 35.38 26.92
C ASN A 531 4.90 36.40 27.49
N THR A 532 4.19 35.97 28.52
CA THR A 532 3.02 36.66 29.07
C THR A 532 3.39 37.91 29.86
N ASP A 533 4.59 37.93 30.44
CA ASP A 533 5.08 39.04 31.26
C ASP A 533 6.06 39.97 30.50
N ASN A 534 6.40 39.63 29.24
CA ASN A 534 7.28 40.37 28.34
C ASN A 534 8.70 40.59 28.90
N ASN A 535 9.25 39.59 29.58
CA ASN A 535 10.59 39.66 30.17
C ASN A 535 11.70 39.10 29.25
N ASP A 536 11.42 38.94 27.95
CA ASP A 536 12.27 38.36 26.91
C ASP A 536 12.68 36.89 27.09
N HIS A 537 12.03 36.14 27.98
CA HIS A 537 12.17 34.68 28.10
C HIS A 537 10.84 33.98 28.36
N LEU A 538 10.79 32.67 28.15
CA LEU A 538 9.66 31.83 28.56
C LEU A 538 10.01 31.09 29.84
N SER A 539 9.20 31.30 30.87
CA SER A 539 9.25 30.49 32.09
C SER A 539 8.49 29.18 31.91
N ARG A 540 8.80 28.20 32.77
CA ARG A 540 8.04 26.94 32.89
C ARG A 540 6.52 27.18 33.04
N GLN A 541 6.15 28.18 33.84
CA GLN A 541 4.74 28.47 34.12
C GLN A 541 4.03 28.98 32.87
N GLU A 542 4.69 29.80 32.06
CA GLU A 542 4.13 30.34 30.83
C GLU A 542 3.93 29.26 29.77
N LEU A 543 4.88 28.34 29.64
CA LEU A 543 4.75 27.16 28.78
C LEU A 543 3.58 26.26 29.23
N LEU A 544 3.40 26.09 30.55
CA LEU A 544 2.30 25.32 31.12
C LEU A 544 0.94 25.99 30.86
N GLU A 545 0.82 27.29 31.07
CA GLU A 545 -0.42 28.03 30.79
C GLU A 545 -0.74 28.09 29.30
N ALA A 546 0.26 28.30 28.44
CA ALA A 546 0.10 28.24 26.99
C ALA A 546 -0.36 26.86 26.51
N SER A 547 0.06 25.79 27.19
CA SER A 547 -0.35 24.44 26.85
C SER A 547 -1.76 24.10 27.33
N LYS A 548 -2.23 24.64 28.46
CA LYS A 548 -3.60 24.45 28.96
C LYS A 548 -4.66 25.04 28.03
N ILE A 549 -4.34 26.16 27.39
CA ILE A 549 -5.26 26.86 26.49
C ILE A 549 -5.16 26.37 25.04
N SER A 550 -4.19 25.52 24.74
CA SER A 550 -4.01 24.95 23.41
C SER A 550 -5.10 23.90 23.15
N PRO A 551 -5.97 24.09 22.13
CA PRO A 551 -7.02 23.12 21.80
C PRO A 551 -6.46 21.75 21.47
N ASP A 552 -5.27 21.70 20.86
CA ASP A 552 -4.61 20.44 20.49
C ASP A 552 -4.15 19.68 21.74
N MET A 553 -3.62 20.38 22.75
CA MET A 553 -3.23 19.77 24.02
C MET A 553 -4.42 19.27 24.83
N HIS A 554 -5.55 19.99 24.76
CA HIS A 554 -6.80 19.54 25.36
C HIS A 554 -7.31 18.24 24.72
N ASN A 555 -7.17 18.09 23.40
CA ASN A 555 -7.59 16.91 22.66
C ASN A 555 -6.73 15.66 22.94
N LEU A 556 -5.49 15.83 23.42
CA LEU A 556 -4.64 14.72 23.84
C LEU A 556 -5.05 14.11 25.19
N GLY A 557 -5.99 14.73 25.92
CA GLY A 557 -6.52 14.18 27.17
C GLY A 557 -5.50 14.05 28.29
N PHE A 558 -4.39 14.81 28.25
CA PHE A 558 -3.38 14.75 29.30
C PHE A 558 -3.94 15.20 30.65
N ASN A 559 -3.69 14.41 31.68
CA ASN A 559 -3.89 14.88 33.04
C ASN A 559 -2.82 15.92 33.41
N GLN A 560 -3.10 16.71 34.45
CA GLN A 560 -2.22 17.81 34.88
C GLN A 560 -0.76 17.37 35.10
N LYS A 561 -0.53 16.16 35.62
CA LYS A 561 0.81 15.63 35.89
C LYS A 561 1.55 15.23 34.61
N GLN A 562 0.85 14.66 33.63
CA GLN A 562 1.41 14.36 32.31
C GLN A 562 1.82 15.64 31.59
N LEU A 563 0.99 16.67 31.69
CA LEU A 563 1.28 17.98 31.12
C LEU A 563 2.51 18.61 31.78
N GLU A 564 2.58 18.60 33.11
CA GLU A 564 3.75 19.10 33.86
C GLU A 564 5.04 18.37 33.50
N ASN A 565 5.02 17.03 33.45
CA ASN A 565 6.18 16.23 33.06
C ASN A 565 6.66 16.54 31.63
N LEU A 566 5.72 16.83 30.73
CA LEU A 566 6.04 17.22 29.36
C LEU A 566 6.75 18.57 29.35
N ILE A 567 6.19 19.57 30.03
CA ILE A 567 6.79 20.92 30.16
C ILE A 567 8.17 20.84 30.81
N ASP A 568 8.36 20.01 31.83
CA ASP A 568 9.67 19.77 32.45
C ASP A 568 10.69 19.21 31.44
N GLY A 569 10.24 18.31 30.56
CA GLY A 569 11.03 17.85 29.42
C GLY A 569 11.39 18.98 28.46
N LEU A 570 10.46 19.90 28.18
CA LEU A 570 10.68 21.02 27.26
C LEU A 570 11.71 21.98 27.78
N VAL A 571 11.57 22.39 29.03
CA VAL A 571 12.52 23.30 29.69
C VAL A 571 13.89 22.65 29.70
N LYS A 572 14.00 21.36 30.06
CA LYS A 572 15.28 20.65 30.09
C LYS A 572 15.97 20.55 28.72
N ILE A 573 15.22 20.50 27.62
CA ILE A 573 15.77 20.46 26.25
C ILE A 573 16.10 21.86 25.75
N GLY A 574 15.22 22.82 26.04
CA GLY A 574 15.25 24.18 25.51
C GLY A 574 16.23 25.10 26.21
N ASP A 575 16.29 25.01 27.52
CA ASP A 575 17.17 25.81 28.36
C ASP A 575 18.60 25.25 28.27
N LYS A 576 19.35 25.72 27.27
CA LYS A 576 20.70 25.26 26.99
C LYS A 576 21.68 25.75 28.03
N ASN A 577 21.40 26.91 28.61
CA ASN A 577 22.27 27.58 29.56
C ASN A 577 21.98 27.18 31.03
N LYS A 578 20.85 26.53 31.30
CA LYS A 578 20.38 26.01 32.59
C LYS A 578 20.00 27.09 33.61
N ASP A 579 19.39 28.19 33.17
CA ASP A 579 18.90 29.27 34.04
C ASP A 579 17.39 29.23 34.31
N ASP A 580 16.73 28.13 33.92
CA ASP A 580 15.29 27.88 33.94
C ASP A 580 14.47 28.86 33.07
N LYS A 581 15.13 29.47 32.08
CA LYS A 581 14.52 30.45 31.16
C LYS A 581 14.83 30.07 29.72
N ILE A 582 13.81 30.10 28.87
CA ILE A 582 14.01 29.85 27.43
C ILE A 582 14.01 31.19 26.72
N THR A 583 15.19 31.62 26.26
CA THR A 583 15.34 32.81 25.40
C THR A 583 14.73 32.58 24.02
N PHE A 584 14.55 33.65 23.23
CA PHE A 584 14.05 33.51 21.87
C PHE A 584 14.99 32.66 21.00
N GLU A 585 16.30 32.82 21.14
CA GLU A 585 17.31 32.04 20.42
C GLU A 585 17.25 30.55 20.79
N GLU A 586 17.05 30.24 22.08
CA GLU A 586 16.85 28.88 22.55
C GLU A 586 15.54 28.29 22.00
N TYR A 587 14.45 29.06 22.03
CA TYR A 587 13.16 28.67 21.46
C TYR A 587 13.25 28.38 19.95
N VAL A 588 13.89 29.24 19.18
CA VAL A 588 14.13 29.03 17.73
C VAL A 588 15.03 27.82 17.50
N SER A 589 15.97 27.55 18.41
CA SER A 589 16.80 26.36 18.31
C SER A 589 16.01 25.07 18.60
N MET A 590 15.03 25.11 19.51
CA MET A 590 14.09 24.01 19.75
C MET A 590 13.12 23.83 18.58
N SER A 591 12.72 24.91 17.91
CA SER A 591 11.77 24.85 16.79
C SER A 591 12.34 24.13 15.58
N ARG A 592 13.66 24.20 15.39
CA ARG A 592 14.37 23.46 14.34
C ARG A 592 14.47 21.96 14.62
N ASP A 593 14.38 21.54 15.88
CA ASP A 593 14.48 20.14 16.30
C ASP A 593 13.11 19.47 16.43
N VAL A 594 12.33 19.32 15.34
CA VAL A 594 11.04 18.55 15.25
C VAL A 594 9.94 18.95 16.26
N PHE A 595 10.23 19.81 17.23
CA PHE A 595 9.47 19.88 18.47
C PHE A 595 8.35 20.92 18.40
N VAL A 596 8.60 22.11 17.84
CA VAL A 596 7.56 23.16 17.69
C VAL A 596 6.45 22.76 16.70
N ASP A 597 6.76 21.87 15.76
CA ASP A 597 5.83 21.26 14.82
C ASP A 597 4.70 20.43 15.48
N ASN A 598 4.81 20.17 16.78
CA ASN A 598 3.85 19.38 17.55
C ASN A 598 2.97 20.24 18.49
N PHE A 599 3.41 21.44 18.91
CA PHE A 599 2.79 22.18 20.02
C PHE A 599 2.08 23.49 19.66
N ALA A 600 2.33 24.05 18.47
CA ALA A 600 1.54 25.20 18.00
C ALA A 600 0.09 24.76 17.66
N PRO A 601 -0.96 25.56 17.94
CA PRO A 601 -2.32 25.22 17.53
C PRO A 601 -2.40 24.95 16.02
N ASN A 602 -3.24 24.03 15.55
CA ASN A 602 -3.39 23.74 14.11
C ASN A 602 -3.68 24.96 13.21
N VAL A 603 -4.32 26.01 13.75
CA VAL A 603 -4.47 27.32 13.09
C VAL A 603 -3.12 28.00 12.86
N PHE A 604 -2.22 27.95 13.84
CA PHE A 604 -0.84 28.44 13.74
C PHE A 604 0.04 27.52 12.88
N LYS A 605 -0.15 26.20 12.97
CA LYS A 605 0.53 25.24 12.09
C LYS A 605 0.13 25.42 10.64
N ARG A 606 -1.13 25.76 10.29
CA ARG A 606 -1.51 26.09 8.90
C ARG A 606 -0.85 27.36 8.38
N ILE A 607 -0.54 28.31 9.25
CA ILE A 607 0.22 29.53 8.93
C ILE A 607 1.73 29.21 8.78
N MET A 608 2.22 28.16 9.45
CA MET A 608 3.65 27.79 9.55
C MET A 608 4.11 26.62 8.66
N LYS A 609 3.23 25.66 8.30
CA LYS A 609 3.54 24.39 7.61
C LYS A 609 3.34 24.41 6.09
N ASN A 610 3.33 25.59 5.49
CA ASN A 610 3.54 25.70 4.05
C ASN A 610 5.01 26.02 3.79
N ARG A 611 5.87 25.01 3.95
CA ARG A 611 7.23 25.03 3.39
C ARG A 611 7.22 24.47 1.98
#